data_AF-A0A2R7K7S2-F1
#
_entry.id   AF-A0A2R7K7S2-F1
#
_cell.length_a   1.000
_cell.length_b   1.000
_cell.length_c   1.000
_cell.angle_alpha   90.00
_cell.angle_beta   90.00
_cell.angle_gamma   90.00
#
_symmetry.space_group_name_H-M   'P 1'
#
loop_
_entity.id
_entity.type
_entity.pdbx_description
1 polymer ?
#
loop_
_entity_poly.entity_id
_entity_poly.type
_entity_poly.pdbx_seq_one_letter_code
_entity_poly.pdbx_strand_id
1 'polypeptide(L)'
;MERKNFLRSLMVGVISTPVLWEACKKDTDTTAVSTETVSNSGSGTSASTCVVSPTETEGPFPTKSPSAYVRSDITDGRTGYKMKAKLTIANVNNNCAALAGAIVDVWHCDAEGNYSEYGGSGMQSTNYQSVHFLRGRQTTDANGLVTFTSIFPGWYTGRATHVHVHVYNASGTSLKVTQIAFPEGSGTAVAIVNGYAKGLSGYTYNANDNVFSDDTAKLEIATVTGSIAAGFDLSIKINVPG
;
A
#
# COMPACT_ATOMS: atom_id res chain seq x y z
N MET A 1 -16.33 -59.87 -21.97
CA MET A 1 -16.58 -60.53 -20.67
C MET A 1 -16.76 -59.45 -19.63
N GLU A 2 -17.76 -59.37 -18.77
CA GLU A 2 -19.17 -59.77 -18.75
C GLU A 2 -19.76 -59.00 -17.54
N ARG A 3 -20.94 -58.41 -17.72
CA ARG A 3 -21.66 -57.55 -16.76
C ARG A 3 -22.43 -58.39 -15.75
N LYS A 4 -22.51 -57.99 -14.47
CA LYS A 4 -23.63 -58.29 -13.54
C LYS A 4 -23.72 -57.15 -12.51
N ASN A 5 -24.62 -56.17 -12.61
CA ASN A 5 -26.07 -56.15 -12.28
C ASN A 5 -26.42 -56.64 -10.87
N PHE A 6 -26.87 -55.74 -9.99
CA PHE A 6 -27.89 -56.05 -9.00
C PHE A 6 -28.91 -54.92 -8.85
N LEU A 7 -30.15 -55.33 -8.61
CA LEU A 7 -31.42 -54.69 -8.97
C LEU A 7 -31.95 -53.66 -7.97
N ARG A 8 -32.89 -52.86 -8.51
CA ARG A 8 -33.78 -51.89 -7.85
C ARG A 8 -35.04 -52.55 -7.23
N SER A 9 -35.63 -51.83 -6.28
CA SER A 9 -37.08 -51.47 -6.16
C SER A 9 -38.02 -52.28 -5.26
N LEU A 10 -38.69 -51.55 -4.33
CA LEU A 10 -40.16 -51.47 -4.10
C LEU A 10 -40.43 -50.33 -3.05
N MET A 11 -41.02 -49.17 -3.39
CA MET A 11 -42.46 -48.77 -3.38
C MET A 11 -43.19 -49.09 -2.05
N VAL A 12 -43.89 -48.19 -1.34
CA VAL A 12 -45.19 -47.49 -1.62
C VAL A 12 -45.40 -46.42 -0.51
N GLY A 13 -45.66 -45.12 -0.79
CA GLY A 13 -47.00 -44.46 -0.86
C GLY A 13 -47.34 -43.73 0.48
N VAL A 14 -48.08 -42.61 0.63
CA VAL A 14 -49.17 -41.97 -0.14
C VAL A 14 -49.47 -40.54 0.46
N ILE A 15 -49.52 -39.50 -0.40
CA ILE A 15 -50.50 -38.38 -0.55
C ILE A 15 -50.92 -37.47 0.64
N SER A 16 -50.74 -36.14 0.52
CA SER A 16 -51.86 -35.18 0.30
C SER A 16 -51.43 -33.71 0.12
N THR A 17 -52.00 -33.09 -0.91
CA THR A 17 -52.15 -31.65 -1.23
C THR A 17 -53.65 -31.40 -1.44
N PRO A 18 -54.18 -30.20 -1.76
CA PRO A 18 -53.70 -28.81 -1.62
C PRO A 18 -54.76 -27.91 -0.94
N VAL A 19 -54.45 -26.63 -0.63
CA VAL A 19 -55.47 -25.56 -0.68
C VAL A 19 -54.82 -24.28 -1.24
N LEU A 20 -55.34 -23.83 -2.37
CA LEU A 20 -55.15 -22.51 -2.97
C LEU A 20 -56.11 -21.52 -2.29
N TRP A 21 -55.67 -20.30 -2.02
CA TRP A 21 -56.57 -19.17 -1.86
C TRP A 21 -55.99 -17.93 -2.54
N GLU A 22 -56.51 -17.68 -3.74
CA GLU A 22 -56.40 -16.41 -4.45
C GLU A 22 -57.75 -15.70 -4.25
N ALA A 23 -57.75 -14.49 -3.67
CA ALA A 23 -58.94 -13.65 -3.62
C ALA A 23 -58.59 -12.21 -3.97
N CYS A 24 -59.11 -11.76 -5.11
CA CYS A 24 -59.20 -10.35 -5.48
C CYS A 24 -60.40 -9.70 -4.80
N LYS A 25 -60.22 -8.50 -4.22
CA LYS A 25 -60.86 -7.23 -4.66
C LYS A 25 -60.53 -6.05 -3.71
N LYS A 26 -59.88 -5.04 -4.32
CA LYS A 26 -60.04 -3.57 -4.22
C LYS A 26 -60.86 -2.99 -3.06
N ASP A 27 -60.22 -2.13 -2.25
CA ASP A 27 -60.67 -0.75 -2.03
C ASP A 27 -59.52 0.14 -1.52
N THR A 28 -59.68 1.44 -1.76
CA THR A 28 -58.68 2.52 -1.69
C THR A 28 -58.88 3.29 -0.38
N ASP A 29 -57.85 3.49 0.44
CA ASP A 29 -57.55 4.80 1.07
C ASP A 29 -56.26 4.81 1.91
N THR A 30 -55.38 5.74 1.56
CA THR A 30 -54.50 6.59 2.38
C THR A 30 -53.94 6.11 3.73
N THR A 31 -52.61 5.90 3.81
CA THR A 31 -51.67 6.64 4.71
C THR A 31 -50.26 6.04 4.62
N ALA A 32 -49.30 6.82 4.11
CA ALA A 32 -47.88 6.46 4.11
C ALA A 32 -47.27 6.75 5.49
N VAL A 33 -46.83 5.71 6.19
CA VAL A 33 -45.93 5.81 7.36
C VAL A 33 -44.52 5.50 6.87
N SER A 34 -43.67 6.51 6.85
CA SER A 34 -42.25 6.40 6.55
C SER A 34 -41.51 5.75 7.72
N THR A 35 -41.14 4.48 7.58
CA THR A 35 -40.18 3.81 8.48
C THR A 35 -38.78 4.24 8.09
N GLU A 36 -38.21 5.15 8.87
CA GLU A 36 -36.80 5.54 8.77
C GLU A 36 -35.91 4.32 9.09
N THR A 37 -35.18 3.87 8.06
CA THR A 37 -34.10 2.90 8.21
C THR A 37 -32.86 3.66 8.66
N VAL A 38 -32.57 3.61 9.97
CA VAL A 38 -31.30 4.10 10.51
C VAL A 38 -30.19 3.20 9.99
N SER A 39 -29.57 3.64 8.90
CA SER A 39 -28.35 3.05 8.36
C SER A 39 -27.21 3.40 9.30
N ASN A 40 -26.86 2.47 10.19
CA ASN A 40 -25.66 2.55 11.01
C ASN A 40 -24.43 2.39 10.10
N SER A 41 -24.02 3.48 9.46
CA SER A 41 -22.70 3.60 8.84
C SER A 41 -21.69 3.64 9.97
N GLY A 42 -21.17 2.46 10.31
CA GLY A 42 -19.96 2.32 11.10
C GLY A 42 -18.80 2.93 10.33
N SER A 43 -18.64 4.25 10.46
CA SER A 43 -17.42 4.94 10.10
C SER A 43 -16.34 4.40 11.04
N GLY A 44 -15.57 3.44 10.54
CA GLY A 44 -14.40 2.91 11.23
C GLY A 44 -13.39 4.05 11.33
N THR A 45 -13.47 4.83 12.40
CA THR A 45 -12.40 5.72 12.80
C THR A 45 -11.21 4.83 13.13
N SER A 46 -10.30 4.65 12.18
CA SER A 46 -8.96 4.17 12.48
C SER A 46 -8.42 5.10 13.55
N ALA A 47 -8.42 4.65 14.80
CA ALA A 47 -7.76 5.35 15.88
C ALA A 47 -6.30 5.49 15.45
N SER A 48 -5.90 6.68 15.00
CA SER A 48 -4.50 6.96 14.72
C SER A 48 -3.81 6.90 16.08
N THR A 49 -3.14 5.80 16.36
CA THR A 49 -2.25 5.73 17.50
C THR A 49 -1.20 6.82 17.29
N CYS A 50 -1.19 7.82 18.15
CA CYS A 50 -0.17 8.86 18.13
C CYS A 50 1.11 8.30 18.74
N VAL A 51 1.71 7.37 18.02
CA VAL A 51 2.94 6.66 18.39
C VAL A 51 3.97 6.92 17.30
N VAL A 52 5.24 6.98 17.69
CA VAL A 52 6.35 7.19 16.77
C VAL A 52 6.39 6.01 15.78
N SER A 53 6.48 6.31 14.48
CA SER A 53 6.70 5.26 13.47
C SER A 53 8.05 4.57 13.72
N PRO A 54 8.19 3.27 13.42
CA PRO A 54 9.45 2.53 13.58
C PRO A 54 10.65 3.24 12.93
N THR A 55 11.84 2.99 13.46
CA THR A 55 13.10 3.51 12.89
C THR A 55 13.80 2.38 12.18
N GLU A 56 14.08 2.57 10.90
CA GLU A 56 14.74 1.56 10.08
C GLU A 56 16.12 2.01 9.60
N THR A 57 16.86 1.04 9.08
CA THR A 57 18.13 1.32 8.39
C THR A 57 17.92 2.17 7.13
N GLU A 58 18.86 3.07 6.83
CA GLU A 58 18.95 3.74 5.52
C GLU A 58 19.22 2.72 4.40
N GLY A 59 19.77 1.55 4.74
CA GLY A 59 20.25 0.57 3.77
C GLY A 59 21.49 1.05 3.02
N PRO A 60 21.98 0.26 2.05
CA PRO A 60 23.26 0.52 1.39
C PRO A 60 23.17 1.57 0.26
N PHE A 61 21.97 2.07 -0.06
CA PHE A 61 21.73 2.90 -1.25
C PHE A 61 21.10 4.28 -0.98
N PRO A 62 21.48 5.02 0.09
CA PRO A 62 20.92 6.35 0.36
C PRO A 62 21.22 7.33 -0.79
N THR A 63 20.46 8.40 -0.90
CA THR A 63 20.76 9.44 -1.91
C THR A 63 22.05 10.17 -1.51
N LYS A 64 23.06 10.19 -2.38
CA LYS A 64 24.38 10.74 -2.08
C LYS A 64 24.39 12.26 -1.86
N SER A 65 23.50 12.97 -2.54
CA SER A 65 23.40 14.44 -2.44
C SER A 65 21.93 14.88 -2.52
N PRO A 66 21.12 14.63 -1.48
CA PRO A 66 19.66 14.79 -1.58
C PRO A 66 19.21 16.23 -1.85
N SER A 67 19.96 17.23 -1.39
CA SER A 67 19.72 18.65 -1.67
C SER A 67 19.84 19.03 -3.15
N ALA A 68 20.52 18.20 -3.97
CA ALA A 68 20.58 18.40 -5.42
C ALA A 68 19.30 17.93 -6.14
N TYR A 69 18.41 17.20 -5.46
CA TYR A 69 17.22 16.57 -6.05
C TYR A 69 15.93 17.07 -5.40
N VAL A 70 15.79 18.39 -5.24
CA VAL A 70 14.53 19.00 -4.78
C VAL A 70 13.51 18.98 -5.92
N ARG A 71 12.62 17.99 -5.93
CA ARG A 71 11.68 17.73 -7.03
C ARG A 71 10.49 16.88 -6.60
N SER A 72 9.36 17.09 -7.27
CA SER A 72 8.14 16.31 -7.07
C SER A 72 8.05 15.11 -8.02
N ASP A 73 8.46 15.25 -9.28
CA ASP A 73 8.62 14.11 -10.19
C ASP A 73 10.02 13.53 -10.04
N ILE A 74 10.10 12.28 -9.60
CA ILE A 74 11.35 11.54 -9.39
C ILE A 74 11.55 10.45 -10.45
N THR A 75 10.67 10.33 -11.45
CA THR A 75 10.71 9.22 -12.40
C THR A 75 12.00 9.19 -13.22
N ASP A 76 12.52 10.36 -13.62
CA ASP A 76 13.63 10.53 -14.56
C ASP A 76 13.50 9.62 -15.81
N GLY A 77 12.27 9.47 -16.31
CA GLY A 77 11.97 8.65 -17.48
C GLY A 77 12.06 7.13 -17.24
N ARG A 78 12.23 6.66 -15.99
CA ARG A 78 12.27 5.23 -15.70
C ARG A 78 10.93 4.57 -16.05
N THR A 79 11.00 3.43 -16.73
CA THR A 79 9.83 2.62 -17.09
C THR A 79 9.25 1.93 -15.85
N GLY A 80 7.93 1.96 -15.71
CA GLY A 80 7.19 1.26 -14.67
C GLY A 80 5.74 1.72 -14.62
N TYR A 81 4.96 1.12 -13.71
CA TYR A 81 3.58 1.56 -13.47
C TYR A 81 3.59 2.85 -12.67
N LYS A 82 2.81 3.85 -13.08
CA LYS A 82 2.78 5.16 -12.41
C LYS A 82 2.36 5.02 -10.95
N MET A 83 3.03 5.75 -10.07
CA MET A 83 2.68 5.85 -8.66
C MET A 83 2.75 7.31 -8.21
N LYS A 84 1.77 7.76 -7.44
CA LYS A 84 1.82 9.01 -6.68
C LYS A 84 1.95 8.69 -5.20
N ALA A 85 3.07 9.05 -4.58
CA ALA A 85 3.35 8.80 -3.17
C ALA A 85 3.06 10.04 -2.33
N LYS A 86 2.08 9.95 -1.43
CA LYS A 86 1.64 10.99 -0.51
C LYS A 86 2.08 10.63 0.90
N LEU A 87 3.03 11.40 1.45
CA LEU A 87 3.57 11.16 2.79
C LEU A 87 3.17 12.32 3.69
N THR A 88 2.41 12.02 4.75
CA THR A 88 2.04 13.00 5.77
C THR A 88 2.96 12.84 6.96
N ILE A 89 3.74 13.87 7.28
CA ILE A 89 4.64 13.91 8.42
C ILE A 89 3.93 14.59 9.59
N ALA A 90 3.97 13.95 10.76
CA ALA A 90 3.37 14.47 11.99
C ALA A 90 4.33 14.34 13.18
N ASN A 91 4.21 15.23 14.17
CA ASN A 91 5.08 15.26 15.34
C ASN A 91 4.36 14.72 16.58
N VAL A 92 4.87 13.63 17.17
CA VAL A 92 4.26 13.02 18.37
C VAL A 92 4.27 13.94 19.60
N ASN A 93 5.28 14.80 19.74
CA ASN A 93 5.38 15.76 20.85
C ASN A 93 4.39 16.93 20.70
N ASN A 94 3.70 17.01 19.56
CA ASN A 94 2.65 17.98 19.30
C ASN A 94 1.33 17.28 18.95
N ASN A 95 0.95 16.26 19.71
CA ASN A 95 -0.31 15.51 19.55
C ASN A 95 -0.52 14.95 18.13
N CYS A 96 0.57 14.57 17.45
CA CYS A 96 0.56 14.13 16.06
C CYS A 96 -0.09 15.13 15.08
N ALA A 97 0.04 16.42 15.39
CA ALA A 97 -0.23 17.50 14.47
C ALA A 97 0.73 17.43 13.28
N ALA A 98 0.26 17.92 12.13
CA ALA A 98 1.04 18.06 10.92
C ALA A 98 2.34 18.83 11.18
N LEU A 99 3.47 18.28 10.70
CA LEU A 99 4.77 18.93 10.78
C LEU A 99 5.06 19.64 9.45
N ALA A 100 4.71 20.92 9.37
CA ALA A 100 5.04 21.76 8.23
C ALA A 100 6.54 22.14 8.21
N GLY A 101 7.10 22.29 7.02
CA GLY A 101 8.51 22.69 6.85
C GLY A 101 9.54 21.57 7.10
N ALA A 102 9.11 20.33 7.35
CA ALA A 102 10.00 19.19 7.43
C ALA A 102 10.59 18.89 6.05
N ILE A 103 11.86 18.51 6.00
CA ILE A 103 12.51 18.06 4.76
C ILE A 103 12.35 16.54 4.68
N VAL A 104 11.88 16.04 3.55
CA VAL A 104 11.61 14.61 3.32
C VAL A 104 12.36 14.16 2.09
N ASP A 105 13.29 13.22 2.29
CA ASP A 105 13.95 12.49 1.22
C ASP A 105 13.28 11.14 1.01
N VAL A 106 13.12 10.77 -0.25
CA VAL A 106 12.68 9.43 -0.66
C VAL A 106 13.61 8.85 -1.70
N TRP A 107 13.83 7.54 -1.62
CA TRP A 107 14.48 6.78 -2.68
C TRP A 107 13.96 5.35 -2.73
N HIS A 108 13.93 4.76 -3.92
CA HIS A 108 13.57 3.35 -4.09
C HIS A 108 14.20 2.73 -5.34
N CYS A 109 14.15 1.41 -5.43
CA CYS A 109 14.60 0.68 -6.60
C CYS A 109 13.63 0.83 -7.78
N ASP A 110 14.15 0.62 -8.99
CA ASP A 110 13.33 0.53 -10.18
C ASP A 110 12.54 -0.78 -10.27
N ALA A 111 11.87 -0.97 -11.41
CA ALA A 111 11.08 -2.15 -11.71
C ALA A 111 11.85 -3.49 -11.60
N GLU A 112 13.15 -3.47 -11.84
CA GLU A 112 13.99 -4.67 -11.84
C GLU A 112 14.65 -4.92 -10.47
N GLY A 113 14.61 -3.94 -9.57
CA GLY A 113 15.23 -3.99 -8.25
C GLY A 113 16.58 -3.26 -8.17
N ASN A 114 16.91 -2.40 -9.13
CA ASN A 114 18.16 -1.65 -9.14
C ASN A 114 17.96 -0.22 -8.63
N TYR A 115 18.98 0.31 -7.95
CA TYR A 115 19.06 1.70 -7.51
C TYR A 115 19.96 2.52 -8.44
N SER A 116 19.53 3.75 -8.70
CA SER A 116 20.36 4.80 -9.30
C SER A 116 21.50 5.20 -8.35
N GLU A 117 22.55 5.85 -8.83
CA GLU A 117 23.79 6.22 -8.09
C GLU A 117 24.72 5.07 -7.69
N TYR A 118 24.31 3.82 -7.90
CA TYR A 118 25.03 2.63 -7.48
C TYR A 118 25.17 1.60 -8.60
N GLY A 119 26.04 0.61 -8.39
CA GLY A 119 26.26 -0.49 -9.32
C GLY A 119 27.71 -0.90 -9.50
N GLY A 120 27.97 -1.91 -10.34
CA GLY A 120 29.32 -2.44 -10.54
C GLY A 120 29.91 -3.12 -9.29
N SER A 121 29.06 -3.57 -8.36
CA SER A 121 29.48 -4.20 -7.11
C SER A 121 28.73 -5.51 -6.86
N GLY A 122 29.13 -6.26 -5.83
CA GLY A 122 28.44 -7.50 -5.43
C GLY A 122 27.00 -7.29 -4.96
N MET A 123 26.63 -6.08 -4.52
CA MET A 123 25.25 -5.76 -4.08
C MET A 123 24.34 -5.39 -5.26
N GLN A 124 24.90 -4.86 -6.35
CA GLN A 124 24.18 -4.55 -7.59
C GLN A 124 25.17 -4.59 -8.75
N SER A 125 24.95 -5.51 -9.69
CA SER A 125 25.79 -5.65 -10.88
C SER A 125 25.54 -4.53 -11.89
N THR A 126 24.26 -4.21 -12.16
CA THR A 126 23.85 -3.14 -13.09
C THR A 126 24.45 -1.80 -12.68
N ASN A 127 25.19 -1.16 -13.59
CA ASN A 127 25.91 0.08 -13.30
C ASN A 127 25.08 1.32 -13.59
N TYR A 128 24.54 1.94 -12.54
CA TYR A 128 23.76 3.17 -12.58
C TYR A 128 24.40 4.32 -11.81
N GLN A 129 25.73 4.30 -11.64
CA GLN A 129 26.45 5.30 -10.84
C GLN A 129 26.32 6.75 -11.36
N SER A 130 25.97 6.93 -12.64
CA SER A 130 25.86 8.24 -13.30
C SER A 130 24.42 8.72 -13.52
N VAL A 131 23.43 8.05 -12.92
CA VAL A 131 22.01 8.42 -13.03
C VAL A 131 21.39 8.53 -11.64
N HIS A 132 20.27 9.26 -11.55
CA HIS A 132 19.69 9.68 -10.27
C HIS A 132 18.17 9.43 -10.17
N PHE A 133 17.63 8.55 -11.02
CA PHE A 133 16.20 8.22 -11.04
C PHE A 133 15.69 7.77 -9.66
N LEU A 134 14.40 7.98 -9.41
CA LEU A 134 13.65 7.49 -8.25
C LEU A 134 14.21 7.95 -6.91
N ARG A 135 14.78 9.16 -6.90
CA ARG A 135 15.30 9.88 -5.72
C ARG A 135 14.72 11.28 -5.70
N GLY A 136 14.26 11.77 -4.55
CA GLY A 136 13.78 13.14 -4.45
C GLY A 136 13.72 13.66 -3.03
N ARG A 137 13.80 14.98 -2.93
CA ARG A 137 13.65 15.76 -1.70
C ARG A 137 12.47 16.71 -1.88
N GLN A 138 11.60 16.81 -0.88
CA GLN A 138 10.56 17.84 -0.80
C GLN A 138 10.47 18.40 0.61
N THR A 139 9.83 19.56 0.73
CA THR A 139 9.50 20.17 2.02
C THR A 139 8.00 20.03 2.25
N THR A 140 7.60 19.61 3.45
CA THR A 140 6.19 19.42 3.79
C THR A 140 5.42 20.74 3.77
N ASP A 141 4.20 20.70 3.25
CA ASP A 141 3.27 21.82 3.27
C ASP A 141 2.65 22.05 4.66
N ALA A 142 1.68 22.97 4.77
CA ALA A 142 0.96 23.27 6.01
C ALA A 142 0.21 22.07 6.62
N ASN A 143 -0.10 21.04 5.82
CA ASN A 143 -0.73 19.80 6.27
C ASN A 143 0.31 18.71 6.59
N GLY A 144 1.60 19.03 6.57
CA GLY A 144 2.67 18.06 6.76
C GLY A 144 2.86 17.16 5.54
N LEU A 145 2.29 17.51 4.39
CA LEU A 145 2.23 16.63 3.23
C LEU A 145 3.37 16.93 2.25
N VAL A 146 3.99 15.86 1.73
CA VAL A 146 4.75 15.88 0.47
C VAL A 146 4.13 14.90 -0.52
N THR A 147 4.23 15.20 -1.81
CA THR A 147 3.74 14.33 -2.89
C THR A 147 4.81 14.11 -3.93
N PHE A 148 5.14 12.84 -4.20
CA PHE A 148 6.07 12.46 -5.27
C PHE A 148 5.34 11.74 -6.40
N THR A 149 5.66 12.08 -7.65
CA THR A 149 5.30 11.30 -8.84
C THR A 149 6.48 10.38 -9.16
N SER A 150 6.20 9.08 -9.24
CA SER A 150 7.20 8.03 -9.42
C SER A 150 6.62 6.84 -10.20
N ILE A 151 7.35 5.73 -10.21
CA ILE A 151 6.85 4.41 -10.58
C ILE A 151 6.67 3.54 -9.33
N PHE A 152 5.80 2.53 -9.41
CA PHE A 152 5.67 1.50 -8.40
C PHE A 152 7.01 0.73 -8.30
N PRO A 153 7.63 0.62 -7.11
CA PRO A 153 8.93 -0.02 -6.96
C PRO A 153 8.87 -1.51 -7.30
N GLY A 154 9.98 -2.03 -7.82
CA GLY A 154 10.20 -3.47 -7.89
C GLY A 154 10.61 -4.03 -6.52
N TRP A 155 11.36 -5.12 -6.57
CA TRP A 155 11.95 -5.77 -5.39
C TRP A 155 13.32 -6.33 -5.75
N TYR A 156 14.12 -6.70 -4.76
CA TYR A 156 15.40 -7.40 -4.97
C TYR A 156 15.55 -8.50 -3.92
N THR A 157 16.37 -9.52 -4.22
CA THR A 157 16.48 -10.71 -3.39
C THR A 157 16.73 -10.37 -1.93
N GLY A 158 15.94 -10.98 -1.04
CA GLY A 158 16.04 -10.78 0.40
C GLY A 158 15.16 -9.65 0.92
N ARG A 159 14.51 -8.85 0.06
CA ARG A 159 13.70 -7.70 0.49
C ARG A 159 12.30 -7.66 -0.14
N ALA A 160 11.33 -7.16 0.62
CA ALA A 160 10.00 -6.80 0.20
C ALA A 160 10.02 -5.54 -0.71
N THR A 161 8.90 -5.25 -1.35
CA THR A 161 8.69 -4.00 -2.09
C THR A 161 8.67 -2.83 -1.11
N HIS A 162 9.50 -1.80 -1.30
CA HIS A 162 9.58 -0.68 -0.36
C HIS A 162 10.02 0.65 -0.97
N VAL A 163 9.75 1.73 -0.23
CA VAL A 163 10.31 3.08 -0.43
C VAL A 163 11.04 3.50 0.83
N HIS A 164 12.28 3.97 0.73
CA HIS A 164 12.98 4.53 1.88
C HIS A 164 12.56 5.98 2.13
N VAL A 165 12.57 6.39 3.40
CA VAL A 165 12.24 7.76 3.81
C VAL A 165 13.25 8.25 4.83
N HIS A 166 13.72 9.49 4.65
CA HIS A 166 14.47 10.23 5.65
C HIS A 166 13.83 11.59 5.88
N VAL A 167 13.39 11.83 7.11
CA VAL A 167 12.78 13.08 7.54
C VAL A 167 13.75 13.87 8.41
N TYR A 168 13.84 15.17 8.12
CA TYR A 168 14.60 16.15 8.87
C TYR A 168 13.69 17.29 9.32
N ASN A 169 14.08 18.00 10.37
CA ASN A 169 13.48 19.29 10.68
C ASN A 169 13.89 20.36 9.64
N ALA A 170 13.31 21.55 9.74
CA ALA A 170 13.58 22.67 8.83
C ALA A 170 15.07 23.11 8.81
N SER A 171 15.82 22.84 9.89
CA SER A 171 17.25 23.16 10.01
C SER A 171 18.16 22.05 9.46
N GLY A 172 17.59 20.95 8.96
CA GLY A 172 18.35 19.80 8.44
C GLY A 172 18.82 18.81 9.50
N THR A 173 18.31 18.86 10.73
CA THR A 173 18.57 17.83 11.74
C THR A 173 17.72 16.59 11.43
N SER A 174 18.36 15.42 11.37
CA SER A 174 17.67 14.13 11.20
C SER A 174 16.65 13.89 12.32
N LEU A 175 15.42 13.59 11.95
CA LEU A 175 14.33 13.23 12.88
C LEU A 175 13.98 11.74 12.78
N LYS A 176 13.97 11.20 11.57
CA LYS A 176 13.51 9.83 11.32
C LYS A 176 14.10 9.26 10.04
N VAL A 177 14.68 8.06 10.14
CA VAL A 177 14.90 7.16 9.01
C VAL A 177 13.93 5.99 9.19
N THR A 178 13.21 5.63 8.13
CA THR A 178 12.24 4.51 8.12
C THR A 178 12.08 4.03 6.67
N GLN A 179 11.30 2.97 6.47
CA GLN A 179 10.94 2.47 5.16
C GLN A 179 9.42 2.25 5.10
N ILE A 180 8.86 2.40 3.90
CA ILE A 180 7.44 2.20 3.64
C ILE A 180 7.27 0.85 2.97
N ALA A 181 6.54 -0.06 3.62
CA ALA A 181 6.10 -1.32 3.06
C ALA A 181 4.77 -1.16 2.32
N PHE A 182 4.45 -2.15 1.47
CA PHE A 182 3.23 -2.18 0.69
C PHE A 182 2.30 -3.30 1.18
N PRO A 183 0.96 -3.16 1.06
CA PRO A 183 0.05 -4.27 1.30
C PRO A 183 0.36 -5.44 0.35
N GLU A 184 0.35 -6.66 0.90
CA GLU A 184 0.65 -7.90 0.18
C GLU A 184 -0.52 -8.88 0.22
N GLY A 185 -0.51 -9.86 -0.68
CA GLY A 185 -1.54 -10.88 -0.81
C GLY A 185 -2.49 -10.62 -1.98
N SER A 186 -3.49 -11.50 -2.13
CA SER A 186 -4.41 -11.46 -3.26
C SER A 186 -5.15 -10.12 -3.36
N GLY A 187 -5.24 -9.56 -4.57
CA GLY A 187 -5.92 -8.29 -4.83
C GLY A 187 -5.13 -7.03 -4.48
N THR A 188 -3.91 -7.15 -3.94
CA THR A 188 -3.06 -5.98 -3.64
C THR A 188 -2.30 -5.49 -4.87
N ALA A 189 -1.83 -4.24 -4.83
CA ALA A 189 -1.00 -3.67 -5.89
C ALA A 189 0.28 -4.49 -6.12
N VAL A 190 0.93 -5.01 -5.07
CA VAL A 190 2.11 -5.89 -5.20
C VAL A 190 1.77 -7.15 -5.99
N ALA A 191 0.62 -7.78 -5.73
CA ALA A 191 0.16 -8.95 -6.47
C ALA A 191 -0.27 -8.62 -7.91
N ILE A 192 -0.84 -7.44 -8.16
CA ILE A 192 -1.26 -7.00 -9.49
C ILE A 192 -0.05 -6.64 -10.36
N VAL A 193 0.91 -5.90 -9.81
CA VAL A 193 2.19 -5.61 -10.45
C VAL A 193 3.01 -6.89 -10.61
N ASN A 194 2.83 -7.84 -9.69
CA ASN A 194 3.43 -9.17 -9.66
C ASN A 194 4.94 -9.12 -9.88
N GLY A 195 5.63 -8.12 -9.32
CA GLY A 195 7.07 -7.95 -9.50
C GLY A 195 7.53 -7.64 -10.93
N TYR A 196 6.68 -7.01 -11.75
CA TYR A 196 6.95 -6.75 -13.16
C TYR A 196 7.26 -8.05 -13.94
N ALA A 197 8.15 -8.01 -14.93
CA ALA A 197 8.52 -9.19 -15.71
C ALA A 197 9.13 -10.32 -14.85
N LYS A 198 9.65 -9.98 -13.66
CA LYS A 198 10.34 -10.93 -12.77
C LYS A 198 9.39 -11.85 -12.00
N GLY A 199 8.11 -11.50 -11.85
CA GLY A 199 7.22 -12.27 -10.99
C GLY A 199 7.50 -12.04 -9.50
N LEU A 200 6.84 -12.83 -8.65
CA LEU A 200 7.08 -12.91 -7.20
C LEU A 200 7.85 -14.18 -6.77
N SER A 201 8.42 -14.93 -7.73
CA SER A 201 9.29 -16.05 -7.39
C SER A 201 10.57 -15.52 -6.74
N GLY A 202 10.85 -15.93 -5.50
CA GLY A 202 11.99 -15.43 -4.71
C GLY A 202 11.74 -14.09 -4.01
N TYR A 203 10.52 -13.55 -4.06
CA TYR A 203 10.12 -12.36 -3.32
C TYR A 203 10.09 -12.62 -1.82
N THR A 204 10.67 -11.72 -1.03
CA THR A 204 10.57 -11.74 0.43
C THR A 204 9.35 -10.94 0.84
N TYR A 205 8.35 -11.59 1.44
CA TYR A 205 7.16 -10.92 1.98
C TYR A 205 7.49 -10.13 3.25
N ASN A 206 6.71 -9.08 3.55
CA ASN A 206 6.89 -8.22 4.73
C ASN A 206 7.09 -9.03 6.02
N ALA A 207 6.29 -10.09 6.22
CA ALA A 207 6.37 -10.95 7.40
C ALA A 207 7.70 -11.72 7.56
N ASN A 208 8.50 -11.82 6.50
CA ASN A 208 9.81 -12.46 6.48
C ASN A 208 10.95 -11.48 6.15
N ASP A 209 10.64 -10.19 5.94
CA ASP A 209 11.65 -9.15 5.67
C ASP A 209 12.26 -8.70 7.00
N ASN A 210 13.58 -8.60 7.05
CA ASN A 210 14.30 -8.24 8.26
C ASN A 210 14.10 -6.77 8.70
N VAL A 211 13.40 -5.96 7.90
CA VAL A 211 13.03 -4.56 8.18
C VAL A 211 11.55 -4.44 8.59
N PHE A 212 10.66 -5.35 8.14
CA PHE A 212 9.21 -5.19 8.36
C PHE A 212 8.57 -6.29 9.20
N SER A 213 9.29 -7.39 9.47
CA SER A 213 8.74 -8.55 10.18
C SER A 213 8.34 -8.25 11.63
N ASP A 214 8.87 -7.19 12.22
CA ASP A 214 8.56 -6.73 13.58
C ASP A 214 7.54 -5.57 13.64
N ASP A 215 7.07 -5.04 12.51
CA ASP A 215 5.99 -4.03 12.43
C ASP A 215 4.60 -4.64 12.69
N THR A 216 4.40 -5.14 13.91
CA THR A 216 3.14 -5.75 14.35
C THR A 216 1.96 -4.77 14.36
N ALA A 217 2.25 -3.46 14.50
CA ALA A 217 1.26 -2.39 14.51
C ALA A 217 0.92 -1.86 13.11
N LYS A 218 1.63 -2.32 12.06
CA LYS A 218 1.45 -1.92 10.66
C LYS A 218 1.61 -0.42 10.44
N LEU A 219 2.54 0.20 11.17
CA LEU A 219 2.82 1.62 11.13
C LEU A 219 3.64 2.03 9.88
N GLU A 220 4.24 1.05 9.20
CA GLU A 220 5.06 1.24 8.01
C GLU A 220 4.38 0.75 6.72
N ILE A 221 3.22 0.08 6.85
CA ILE A 221 2.44 -0.39 5.70
C ILE A 221 1.57 0.74 5.16
N ALA A 222 1.85 1.18 3.94
CA ALA A 222 1.06 2.21 3.29
C ALA A 222 -0.35 1.72 2.90
N THR A 223 -1.28 2.67 2.75
CA THR A 223 -2.50 2.44 1.98
C THR A 223 -2.19 2.64 0.50
N VAL A 224 -2.59 1.69 -0.34
CA VAL A 224 -2.37 1.74 -1.79
C VAL A 224 -3.67 1.47 -2.53
N THR A 225 -4.02 2.36 -3.44
CA THR A 225 -5.22 2.27 -4.29
C THR A 225 -4.86 2.51 -5.75
N GLY A 226 -5.79 2.24 -6.66
CA GLY A 226 -5.60 2.45 -8.10
C GLY A 226 -5.42 1.16 -8.89
N SER A 227 -4.84 1.27 -10.09
CA SER A 227 -4.66 0.14 -11.00
C SER A 227 -3.48 0.37 -11.96
N ILE A 228 -3.09 -0.66 -12.69
CA ILE A 228 -2.05 -0.56 -13.73
C ILE A 228 -2.37 0.54 -14.76
N ALA A 229 -3.63 0.63 -15.22
CA ALA A 229 -4.03 1.56 -16.26
C ALA A 229 -4.08 3.02 -15.77
N ALA A 230 -4.58 3.24 -14.56
CA ALA A 230 -4.74 4.57 -13.98
C ALA A 230 -3.48 5.08 -13.26
N GLY A 231 -2.59 4.16 -12.85
CA GLY A 231 -1.57 4.41 -11.84
C GLY A 231 -2.09 4.12 -10.43
N PHE A 232 -1.15 4.10 -9.48
CA PHE A 232 -1.41 3.85 -8.07
C PHE A 232 -1.26 5.12 -7.24
N ASP A 233 -2.11 5.29 -6.23
CA ASP A 233 -1.93 6.27 -5.17
C ASP A 233 -1.47 5.55 -3.91
N LEU A 234 -0.27 5.89 -3.44
CA LEU A 234 0.26 5.48 -2.14
C LEU A 234 0.02 6.61 -1.13
N SER A 235 -0.49 6.28 0.05
CA SER A 235 -0.62 7.23 1.17
C SER A 235 -0.18 6.61 2.49
N ILE A 236 0.63 7.33 3.26
CA ILE A 236 1.05 6.92 4.60
C ILE A 236 1.24 8.14 5.51
N LYS A 237 0.97 7.96 6.80
CA LYS A 237 1.29 8.94 7.85
C LYS A 237 2.53 8.45 8.61
N ILE A 238 3.58 9.28 8.66
CA ILE A 238 4.82 9.00 9.40
C ILE A 238 4.88 9.94 10.60
N ASN A 239 4.88 9.37 11.79
CA ASN A 239 4.97 10.10 13.04
C ASN A 239 6.44 10.16 13.47
N VAL A 240 7.04 11.35 13.44
CA VAL A 240 8.43 11.57 13.87
C VAL A 240 8.50 11.87 15.37
N PRO A 241 9.62 11.54 16.04
CA PRO A 241 9.91 12.10 17.35
C PRO A 241 10.02 13.63 17.22
N GLY A 242 9.62 14.35 18.26
CA GLY A 242 9.77 15.81 18.30
C GLY A 242 11.12 16.26 18.82
#